data_AF-A0A6I5CJF6-F1
#
_entry.id   AF-A0A6I5CJF6-F1
#
_cell.length_a   1.000
_cell.length_b   1.000
_cell.length_c   1.000
_cell.angle_alpha   90.00
_cell.angle_beta   90.00
_cell.angle_gamma   90.00
#
_symmetry.space_group_name_H-M   'P 1'
#
loop_
_entity.id
_entity.type
_entity.pdbx_description
1 polymer ?
#
loop_
_entity_poly.entity_id
_entity_poly.type
_entity_poly.pdbx_seq_one_letter_code
_entity_poly.pdbx_strand_id
1 'polypeptide(L)' 'MADDPFLLGGTSYTSRLIMGTGGAPSLDVLERSLVASGTELTTVAMRRVDPSSHGSVLSVLDRLGIRVLPN' A
#
# COMPACT_ATOMS: atom_id res chain seq x y z
N MET A 1 -3.85 -10.39 -18.74
CA MET A 1 -4.66 -9.44 -17.95
C MET A 1 -5.65 -10.25 -17.15
N ALA A 2 -5.94 -9.89 -15.90
CA ALA A 2 -6.92 -10.65 -15.12
C ALA A 2 -8.31 -10.45 -15.74
N ASP A 3 -8.97 -11.53 -16.15
CA ASP A 3 -10.28 -11.50 -16.83
C ASP A 3 -11.43 -11.09 -15.87
N ASP A 4 -11.12 -10.82 -14.61
CA ASP A 4 -12.06 -10.43 -13.56
C ASP A 4 -11.44 -9.34 -12.64
N PRO A 5 -11.59 -8.05 -12.99
CA PRO A 5 -11.02 -6.95 -12.21
C PRO A 5 -11.72 -6.77 -10.86
N PHE A 6 -10.96 -6.38 -9.82
CA PHE A 6 -11.52 -6.02 -8.53
C PHE A 6 -12.00 -4.57 -8.54
N LEU A 7 -13.29 -4.34 -8.32
CA LEU A 7 -13.88 -3.00 -8.28
C LEU A 7 -14.18 -2.57 -6.84
N LEU A 8 -13.64 -1.43 -6.42
CA LEU A 8 -13.91 -0.85 -5.11
C LEU A 8 -14.03 0.67 -5.22
N GLY A 9 -15.20 1.21 -4.83
CA GLY A 9 -15.45 2.66 -4.83
C GLY A 9 -15.27 3.32 -6.21
N GLY A 10 -15.61 2.62 -7.29
CA GLY A 10 -15.42 3.09 -8.67
C GLY A 10 -13.99 3.02 -9.20
N THR A 11 -13.03 2.54 -8.40
CA THR A 11 -11.66 2.26 -8.84
C THR A 11 -11.52 0.78 -9.19
N SER A 12 -10.82 0.48 -10.28
CA SER A 12 -10.50 -0.88 -10.72
C SER A 12 -9.07 -1.25 -10.34
N TYR A 13 -8.89 -2.47 -9.85
CA TYR A 13 -7.61 -3.07 -9.51
C TYR A 13 -7.47 -4.41 -10.23
N THR A 14 -6.24 -4.73 -10.63
CA THR A 14 -5.89 -6.03 -11.20
C THR A 14 -5.55 -7.05 -10.13
N SER A 15 -5.01 -6.59 -9.00
CA SER A 15 -4.70 -7.38 -7.81
C SER A 15 -5.88 -7.44 -6.85
N ARG A 16 -6.15 -8.64 -6.33
CA ARG A 16 -7.15 -8.91 -5.29
C ARG A 16 -6.55 -8.97 -3.89
N LEU A 17 -5.24 -8.79 -3.77
CA LEU A 17 -4.53 -8.82 -2.51
C LEU A 17 -4.40 -7.39 -1.95
N ILE A 18 -5.11 -7.13 -0.86
CA ILE A 18 -4.95 -5.90 -0.07
C ILE A 18 -3.95 -6.21 1.04
N MET A 19 -2.83 -5.48 1.07
CA MET A 19 -1.79 -5.64 2.09
C MET A 19 -2.03 -4.69 3.26
N GLY A 20 -1.42 -4.99 4.41
CA GLY A 20 -1.31 -4.05 5.53
C GLY A 20 0.13 -3.74 5.85
N THR A 21 0.38 -2.61 6.52
CA THR A 21 1.74 -2.16 6.86
C THR A 21 2.18 -2.53 8.28
N GLY A 22 1.28 -3.13 9.08
CA GLY A 22 1.57 -3.55 10.45
C GLY A 22 2.47 -4.78 10.50
N GLY A 23 3.31 -4.88 11.53
CA GLY A 23 4.16 -6.05 11.78
C GLY A 23 5.41 -6.17 10.91
N ALA A 24 5.61 -5.26 9.93
CA ALA A 24 6.86 -5.22 9.16
C ALA A 24 8.02 -4.75 10.06
N PRO A 25 9.15 -5.48 10.12
CA PRO A 25 10.26 -5.17 11.03
C PRO A 25 11.08 -3.94 10.58
N SER A 26 10.98 -3.56 9.30
CA SER A 26 11.58 -2.35 8.74
C SER A 26 10.85 -1.90 7.47
N LEU A 27 11.11 -0.67 7.03
CA LEU A 27 10.57 -0.16 5.76
C LEU A 27 11.12 -0.91 4.55
N ASP A 28 12.38 -1.33 4.56
CA ASP A 28 12.97 -2.12 3.48
C ASP A 28 12.30 -3.50 3.34
N VAL A 29 11.91 -4.11 4.46
CA VAL A 29 11.16 -5.37 4.45
C VAL A 29 9.73 -5.15 3.96
N LEU A 30 9.08 -4.07 4.40
CA LEU A 30 7.75 -3.70 3.93
C LEU A 30 7.74 -3.47 2.42
N GLU A 31 8.67 -2.66 1.91
CA GLU A 31 8.79 -2.34 0.48
C GLU A 31 8.96 -3.59 -0.37
N ARG A 32 9.91 -4.46 -0.01
CA ARG A 32 10.11 -5.73 -0.73
C ARG A 32 8.87 -6.61 -0.72
N SER A 33 8.14 -6.62 0.40
CA SER A 33 6.91 -7.39 0.52
C SER A 33 5.80 -6.81 -0.37
N LEU A 34 5.66 -5.49 -0.43
CA LEU A 34 4.69 -4.80 -1.29
C LEU A 34 4.97 -5.09 -2.77
N VAL A 35 6.22 -4.93 -3.21
CA VAL A 35 6.63 -5.23 -4.59
C VAL A 35 6.37 -6.69 -4.95
N ALA A 36 6.78 -7.62 -4.09
CA ALA A 36 6.58 -9.04 -4.33
C ALA A 36 5.09 -9.45 -4.35
N SER A 37 4.26 -8.77 -3.56
CA SER A 37 2.82 -9.04 -3.48
C SER A 37 2.04 -8.58 -4.71
N GLY A 38 2.56 -7.60 -5.47
CA GLY A 38 1.82 -6.93 -6.53
C GLY A 38 0.52 -6.26 -6.06
N THR A 39 0.45 -5.87 -4.77
CA THR A 39 -0.71 -5.16 -4.24
C THR A 39 -0.81 -3.76 -4.85
N GLU A 40 -2.03 -3.32 -5.10
CA GLU A 40 -2.34 -1.98 -5.59
C GLU A 40 -3.05 -1.11 -4.53
N LEU A 41 -3.40 -1.72 -3.38
CA LEU A 41 -4.12 -1.09 -2.29
C LEU A 41 -3.58 -1.60 -0.95
N THR A 42 -3.11 -0.71 -0.09
CA THR A 42 -2.48 -1.08 1.18
C THR A 42 -3.05 -0.29 2.35
N THR A 43 -3.37 -0.98 3.45
CA THR A 43 -3.90 -0.36 4.65
C THR A 43 -2.83 0.34 5.47
N VAL A 44 -3.15 1.53 5.96
CA VAL A 44 -2.27 2.31 6.84
C VAL A 44 -3.06 2.73 8.07
N ALA A 45 -2.52 2.43 9.24
CA ALA A 45 -3.09 2.87 10.51
C ALA A 45 -3.08 4.39 10.60
N MET A 46 -4.22 4.98 10.95
CA MET A 46 -4.35 6.42 11.09
C MET A 46 -3.55 6.96 12.27
N ARG A 47 -2.59 7.84 11.99
CA ARG A 47 -1.80 8.57 12.99
C ARG A 47 -1.48 9.96 12.47
N ARG A 48 -1.25 10.92 13.38
CA ARG A 48 -0.72 12.23 12.98
C ARG A 48 0.67 12.03 12.40
N VAL A 49 0.82 12.41 11.13
CA VAL A 49 2.09 12.34 10.41
C VAL A 49 2.58 13.77 10.25
N ASP A 50 3.86 13.99 10.57
CA ASP A 50 4.52 15.23 10.19
C ASP A 50 4.76 15.20 8.67
N PRO A 51 4.22 16.15 7.90
CA PRO A 51 4.42 16.18 6.45
C PRO A 51 5.89 16.39 6.03
N SER A 52 6.77 16.83 6.95
CA SER A 52 8.21 16.93 6.71
C SER A 52 8.99 15.63 6.93
N SER A 53 8.33 14.57 7.44
CA SER A 53 8.97 13.28 7.72
C SER A 53 9.28 12.52 6.42
N HIS A 54 10.56 12.50 6.06
CA HIS A 54 11.09 11.70 4.96
C HIS A 54 11.30 10.24 5.42
N GLY A 55 11.04 9.27 4.54
CA GLY A 55 11.17 7.85 4.86
C GLY A 55 10.01 7.31 5.71
N SER A 56 8.79 7.78 5.47
CA SER A 56 7.58 7.22 6.09
C SER A 56 6.96 6.11 5.22
N VAL A 57 6.06 5.32 5.80
CA VAL A 57 5.25 4.34 5.05
C VAL A 57 4.53 5.00 3.86
N LEU A 58 4.02 6.22 4.04
CA LEU A 58 3.34 6.96 2.96
C LEU A 58 4.29 7.27 1.80
N SER A 59 5.54 7.63 2.08
CA SER A 59 6.54 7.86 1.03
C SER A 59 6.90 6.59 0.23
N VAL A 60 6.86 5.42 0.88
CA VAL A 60 7.05 4.14 0.19
C VAL A 60 5.87 3.83 -0.72
N LEU A 61 4.64 3.99 -0.23
CA LEU A 61 3.43 3.71 -1.01
C LEU A 61 3.32 4.65 -2.22
N ASP A 62 3.61 5.94 -2.04
CA ASP A 62 3.61 6.93 -3.12
C ASP A 62 4.62 6.58 -4.22
N ARG A 63 5.87 6.26 -3.83
CA ARG A 63 6.93 5.84 -4.78
C ARG A 63 6.59 4.56 -5.55
N LEU A 64 5.86 3.64 -4.92
CA LEU A 64 5.41 2.39 -5.56
C LEU A 64 4.10 2.55 -6.34
N GLY A 65 3.45 3.71 -6.29
CA GLY A 65 2.13 3.93 -6.92
C GLY A 65 0.99 3.14 -6.27
N ILE A 66 1.17 2.73 -5.00
CA ILE A 66 0.17 1.95 -4.26
C ILE A 66 -0.81 2.89 -3.57
N ARG A 67 -2.10 2.64 -3.74
CA ARG A 67 -3.14 3.44 -3.10
C ARG A 67 -3.19 3.18 -1.60
N VAL A 68 -3.33 4.24 -0.81
CA VAL A 68 -3.52 4.17 0.64
C VAL A 68 -4.98 3.87 0.97
N LEU A 69 -5.21 2.90 1.85
CA LEU A 69 -6.48 2.62 2.48
C LEU A 69 -6.39 2.93 4.00
N PRO A 70 -6.93 4.05 4.47
CA PRO A 70 -6.99 4.32 5.91
C PRO A 70 -7.73 3.20 6.68
N ASN A 71 -7.16 2.72 7.78
CA ASN A 71 -7.78 1.76 8.71
C ASN A 71 -7.65 2.20 10.16
#